data_AF-A0A086A8F3-F1
#
_entry.id   AF-A0A086A8F3-F1
#
_cell.length_a   1.000
_cell.length_b   1.000
_cell.length_c   1.000
_cell.angle_alpha   90.00
_cell.angle_beta   90.00
_cell.angle_gamma   90.00
#
_symmetry.space_group_name_H-M   'P 1'
#
loop_
_entity.id
_entity.type
_entity.pdbx_description
1 polymer ?
#
loop_
_entity_poly.entity_id
_entity_poly.type
_entity_poly.pdbx_seq_one_letter_code
_entity_poly.pdbx_strand_id
1 'polypeptide(L)'
;MYRNQWMIPAQKNLTVKNSSKENLNVVLYNPSTTDALQYLSLNNEIKEIPKNDSVVTKINFKNKLQVVNNSNHETIFKLKILNNSGRIKAAVSNPTVQK
;
A
#
# COMPACT_ATOMS: atom_id res chain seq x y z
N MET A 1 0.06 -16.96 3.59
CA MET A 1 -0.99 -16.19 4.30
C MET A 1 -0.51 -14.75 4.50
N TYR A 2 -1.31 -13.74 4.12
CA TYR A 2 -1.00 -12.32 4.36
C TYR A 2 -1.45 -11.95 5.77
N ARG A 3 -0.55 -11.46 6.63
CA ARG A 3 -0.88 -11.03 8.00
C ARG A 3 -1.43 -9.62 8.07
N ASN A 4 -1.12 -8.78 7.08
CA ASN A 4 -1.56 -7.40 7.04
C ASN A 4 -2.52 -7.21 5.87
N GLN A 5 -3.75 -6.80 6.19
CA GLN A 5 -4.79 -6.46 5.23
C GLN A 5 -5.63 -5.31 5.78
N TRP A 6 -6.03 -4.40 4.91
CA TRP A 6 -6.86 -3.26 5.28
C TRP A 6 -7.85 -2.96 4.16
N MET A 7 -9.03 -2.53 4.56
CA MET A 7 -10.00 -1.93 3.65
C MET A 7 -9.62 -0.47 3.42
N ILE A 8 -9.60 -0.04 2.15
CA ILE A 8 -9.38 1.33 1.73
C ILE A 8 -10.70 1.82 1.10
N PRO A 9 -11.41 2.76 1.74
CA PRO A 9 -12.63 3.31 1.16
C PRO A 9 -12.38 3.96 -0.21
N ALA A 10 -13.45 4.14 -0.98
CA ALA A 10 -13.42 4.86 -2.25
C ALA A 10 -12.81 6.25 -2.07
N GLN A 11 -11.98 6.69 -3.03
CA GLN A 11 -11.34 8.01 -3.02
C GLN A 11 -10.56 8.30 -1.72
N LYS A 12 -9.92 7.29 -1.11
CA LYS A 12 -9.09 7.44 0.11
C LYS A 12 -7.72 6.82 -0.06
N ASN A 13 -6.82 7.22 0.84
CA ASN A 13 -5.46 6.71 0.88
C ASN A 13 -5.24 5.86 2.15
N LEU A 14 -4.41 4.83 2.04
CA LEU A 14 -3.90 4.07 3.16
C LEU A 14 -2.41 4.37 3.33
N THR A 15 -2.04 4.85 4.51
CA THR A 15 -0.63 5.02 4.90
C THR A 15 -0.23 3.89 5.83
N VAL A 16 0.82 3.15 5.48
CA VAL A 16 1.40 2.09 6.30
C VAL A 16 2.79 2.51 6.77
N LYS A 17 3.01 2.45 8.09
CA LYS A 17 4.30 2.69 8.75
C LYS A 17 4.82 1.40 9.36
N ASN A 18 6.13 1.21 9.33
CA ASN A 18 6.83 0.14 10.04
C ASN A 18 7.77 0.76 11.07
N SER A 19 7.85 0.18 12.27
CA SER A 19 8.80 0.61 13.29
C SER A 19 10.24 0.16 12.99
N SER A 20 10.42 -0.87 12.16
CA SER A 20 11.73 -1.23 11.61
C SER A 20 12.13 -0.16 10.57
N LYS A 21 13.25 0.53 10.81
CA LYS A 21 13.63 1.78 10.12
C LYS A 21 14.35 1.57 8.78
N GLU A 22 13.98 0.58 7.97
CA GLU A 22 14.78 0.23 6.78
C GLU A 22 13.99 -0.15 5.53
N ASN A 23 14.73 -0.27 4.42
CA ASN A 23 14.26 -0.65 3.10
C ASN A 23 13.90 -2.15 3.06
N LEU A 24 12.61 -2.47 2.99
CA LEU A 24 12.14 -3.84 3.05
C LEU A 24 11.58 -4.29 1.70
N ASN A 25 11.85 -5.53 1.33
CA ASN A 25 11.18 -6.19 0.22
C ASN A 25 9.76 -6.54 0.64
N VAL A 26 8.78 -6.09 -0.14
CA VAL A 26 7.36 -6.26 0.12
C VAL A 26 6.65 -6.78 -1.10
N VAL A 27 5.55 -7.49 -0.84
CA VAL A 27 4.55 -7.85 -1.85
C VAL A 27 3.30 -7.05 -1.55
N LEU A 28 2.94 -6.19 -2.49
CA LEU A 28 1.72 -5.40 -2.47
C LEU A 28 0.68 -6.15 -3.30
N TYR A 29 -0.48 -6.47 -2.73
CA TYR A 29 -1.50 -7.24 -3.43
C TYR A 29 -2.84 -6.51 -3.43
N ASN A 30 -3.42 -6.40 -4.63
CA ASN A 30 -4.74 -5.86 -4.87
C ASN A 30 -5.70 -7.00 -5.25
N PRO A 31 -6.45 -7.58 -4.29
CA PRO A 31 -7.51 -8.55 -4.56
C PRO A 31 -8.72 -7.99 -5.31
N SER A 32 -8.82 -6.68 -5.58
CA SER A 32 -9.97 -6.12 -6.29
C SER A 32 -10.11 -6.72 -7.67
N THR A 33 -11.34 -6.95 -8.11
CA THR A 33 -11.68 -7.39 -9.47
C THR A 33 -12.08 -6.23 -10.38
N THR A 34 -12.25 -5.02 -9.82
CA THR A 34 -12.74 -3.84 -10.56
C THR A 34 -11.59 -2.94 -10.99
N ASP A 35 -10.92 -2.35 -10.01
CA ASP A 35 -10.00 -1.22 -10.20
C ASP A 35 -8.59 -1.54 -9.68
N ALA A 36 -7.59 -0.96 -10.34
CA ALA A 36 -6.22 -1.00 -9.87
C ALA A 36 -6.02 -0.08 -8.65
N LEU A 37 -5.00 -0.38 -7.84
CA LEU A 37 -4.53 0.54 -6.79
C LEU A 37 -3.24 1.19 -7.23
N GLN A 38 -2.94 2.34 -6.65
CA GLN A 38 -1.66 3.00 -6.87
C GLN A 38 -0.86 3.05 -5.57
N TYR A 39 0.47 3.11 -5.69
CA TYR A 39 1.35 3.29 -4.54
C TYR A 39 2.53 4.19 -4.88
N LEU A 40 3.08 4.84 -3.86
CA LEU A 40 4.31 5.62 -4.02
C LEU A 40 5.52 4.69 -3.89
N SER A 41 6.34 4.63 -4.93
CA SER A 41 7.57 3.85 -4.94
C SER A 41 8.72 4.54 -4.20
N LEU A 42 9.85 3.84 -4.05
CA LEU A 42 11.06 4.37 -3.40
C LEU A 42 11.55 5.68 -4.02
N ASN A 43 11.34 5.87 -5.33
CA ASN A 43 11.79 7.04 -6.08
C ASN A 43 10.74 8.16 -6.13
N ASN A 44 9.71 8.10 -5.28
CA ASN A 44 8.53 8.98 -5.32
C ASN A 44 7.73 8.93 -6.63
N GLU A 45 7.92 7.90 -7.45
CA GLU A 45 7.07 7.66 -8.61
C GLU A 45 5.79 6.96 -8.16
N ILE A 46 4.64 7.38 -8.72
CA ILE A 46 3.37 6.67 -8.57
C ILE A 46 3.42 5.44 -9.47
N LYS A 47 3.21 4.27 -8.88
CA LYS A 47 3.16 2.98 -9.59
C LYS A 47 1.83 2.29 -9.34
N GLU A 48 1.46 1.41 -10.24
CA GLU A 48 0.21 0.66 -10.18
C GLU A 48 0.39 -0.71 -9.53
N ILE A 49 -0.64 -1.16 -8.83
CA ILE A 49 -0.88 -2.53 -8.40
C ILE A 49 -2.12 -3.00 -9.18
N PRO A 50 -1.94 -3.79 -10.25
CA PRO A 50 -3.04 -4.20 -11.11
C PRO A 50 -4.13 -4.95 -10.34
N LYS A 51 -5.35 -4.94 -10.87
CA LYS A 51 -6.47 -5.68 -10.28
C LYS A 51 -6.21 -7.18 -10.26
N ASN A 52 -6.62 -7.83 -9.17
CA ASN A 52 -6.41 -9.24 -8.89
C ASN A 52 -4.93 -9.69 -9.05
N ASP A 53 -3.99 -8.79 -8.79
CA ASP A 53 -2.56 -9.05 -8.98
C ASP A 53 -1.71 -8.46 -7.86
N SER A 54 -0.45 -8.88 -7.82
CA SER A 54 0.55 -8.45 -6.87
C SER A 54 1.77 -7.86 -7.55
N VAL A 55 2.40 -6.91 -6.87
CA VAL A 55 3.71 -6.39 -7.26
C VAL A 55 4.72 -6.63 -6.15
N VAL A 56 5.92 -7.07 -6.54
CA VAL A 56 7.06 -7.20 -5.62
C VAL A 56 7.91 -5.96 -5.78
N THR A 57 8.14 -5.24 -4.68
CA THR A 57 8.90 -3.99 -4.69
C THR A 57 9.66 -3.79 -3.38
N LYS A 58 10.61 -2.86 -3.38
CA LYS A 58 11.31 -2.42 -2.18
C LYS A 58 10.71 -1.10 -1.71
N ILE A 59 10.39 -1.00 -0.41
CA ILE A 59 9.80 0.20 0.20
C ILE A 59 10.69 0.70 1.34
N ASN A 60 10.95 2.01 1.37
CA ASN A 60 11.56 2.68 2.50
C ASN A 60 10.49 3.12 3.51
N PHE A 61 10.34 2.38 4.61
CA PHE A 61 9.33 2.70 5.61
C PHE A 61 9.65 3.96 6.45
N LYS A 62 10.85 4.56 6.33
CA LYS A 62 11.11 5.93 6.83
C LYS A 62 10.19 6.94 6.14
N ASN A 63 9.93 6.74 4.85
CA ASN A 63 9.02 7.56 4.04
C ASN A 63 7.58 7.04 4.07
N LYS A 64 7.35 5.90 4.74
CA LYS A 64 6.07 5.18 4.82
C LYS A 64 5.67 4.61 3.45
N LEU A 65 4.78 3.63 3.45
CA LEU A 65 4.09 3.19 2.24
C LEU A 65 2.78 3.97 2.15
N GLN A 66 2.51 4.59 1.00
CA GLN A 66 1.21 5.17 0.70
C GLN A 66 0.57 4.39 -0.44
N VAL A 67 -0.64 3.88 -0.20
CA VAL A 67 -1.49 3.24 -1.20
C VAL A 67 -2.70 4.13 -1.44
N VAL A 68 -3.06 4.34 -2.69
CA VAL A 68 -4.09 5.26 -3.14
C VAL A 68 -5.20 4.46 -3.81
N ASN A 69 -6.43 4.65 -3.35
CA ASN A 69 -7.63 4.13 -3.99
C ASN A 69 -8.37 5.29 -4.68
N ASN A 70 -8.14 5.45 -5.98
CA ASN A 70 -8.83 6.43 -6.82
C ASN A 70 -10.11 5.88 -7.46
N SER A 71 -10.56 4.69 -7.06
CA SER A 71 -11.80 4.12 -7.57
C SER A 71 -13.03 4.67 -6.84
N ASN A 72 -14.20 4.43 -7.43
CA ASN A 72 -15.50 4.76 -6.83
C ASN A 72 -15.97 3.69 -5.85
N HIS A 73 -15.18 2.65 -5.62
CA HIS A 73 -15.53 1.52 -4.77
C HIS A 73 -14.53 1.36 -3.62
N GLU A 74 -14.97 0.78 -2.52
CA GLU A 74 -14.03 0.31 -1.51
C GLU A 74 -13.24 -0.88 -2.05
N THR A 75 -12.01 -1.02 -1.55
CA THR A 75 -11.11 -2.09 -1.97
C THR A 75 -10.37 -2.66 -0.77
N ILE A 76 -9.95 -3.92 -0.88
CA ILE A 76 -9.06 -4.53 0.10
C ILE A 76 -7.64 -4.41 -0.44
N PHE A 77 -6.72 -4.00 0.42
CA PHE A 77 -5.30 -4.03 0.14
C PHE A 77 -4.62 -5.03 1.09
N LYS A 78 -3.72 -5.88 0.56
CA LYS A 78 -2.93 -6.82 1.37
C LYS A 78 -1.44 -6.54 1.22
N LEU A 79 -0.72 -6.64 2.33
CA LEU A 79 0.72 -6.39 2.41
C LEU A 79 1.44 -7.57 3.05
N LYS A 80 2.40 -8.14 2.33
CA LYS A 80 3.38 -9.07 2.88
C LYS A 80 4.74 -8.39 2.92
N ILE A 81 5.35 -8.37 4.09
CA ILE A 81 6.71 -7.83 4.27
C ILE A 81 7.62 -9.02 4.54
N LEU A 82 8.64 -9.19 3.72
CA LEU A 82 9.59 -10.30 3.86
C LEU A 82 10.54 -10.00 5.02
N ASN A 83 10.78 -10.99 5.88
CA ASN A 83 11.68 -10.89 7.04
C ASN A 83 11.39 -9.70 7.98
N ASN A 84 10.11 -9.40 8.19
CA ASN A 84 9.71 -8.28 9.05
C ASN A 84 9.91 -8.59 10.54
N SER A 85 10.72 -7.78 11.22
CA SER A 85 10.88 -7.76 12.68
C SER A 85 10.17 -6.58 13.35
N GLY A 86 9.66 -5.62 12.58
CA GLY A 86 9.06 -4.39 13.10
C GLY A 86 7.54 -4.47 13.28
N ARG A 87 7.00 -3.54 14.07
CA ARG A 87 5.55 -3.36 14.27
C ARG A 87 4.98 -2.52 13.13
N ILE A 88 3.84 -2.98 12.61
CA ILE A 88 3.12 -2.31 11.53
C ILE A 88 1.97 -1.48 12.10
N LYS A 89 1.83 -0.25 11.61
CA LYS A 89 0.67 0.61 11.86
C LYS A 89 0.14 1.11 10.53
N ALA A 90 -1.18 1.11 10.36
CA ALA A 90 -1.81 1.67 9.18
C ALA A 90 -2.89 2.67 9.57
N ALA A 91 -3.11 3.67 8.72
CA ALA A 91 -4.16 4.66 8.89
C ALA A 91 -4.73 5.04 7.52
N VAL A 92 -6.05 5.15 7.45
CA VAL A 92 -6.74 5.70 6.29
C VAL A 92 -6.75 7.22 6.42
N SER A 93 -6.48 7.92 5.32
CA SER A 93 -6.52 9.37 5.24
C SER A 93 -7.29 9.85 4.03
N ASN A 94 -7.69 11.11 4.06
CA ASN A 94 -8.22 11.80 2.88
C ASN A 94 -7.19 11.75 1.73
N PRO A 95 -7.66 11.77 0.48
CA PRO A 95 -6.77 11.80 -0.67
C PRO A 95 -5.93 13.08 -0.56
N THR A 96 -4.62 12.92 -0.63
CA THR A 96 -3.72 14.06 -0.74
C THR A 96 -3.99 14.67 -2.12
N VAL A 97 -4.65 15.82 -2.15
CA VAL A 97 -4.80 16.59 -3.39
C VAL A 97 -3.39 16.93 -3.87
N GLN A 98 -2.88 16.20 -4.85
CA GLN A 98 -1.74 16.66 -5.62
C GLN A 98 -2.28 17.77 -6.52
N LYS A 99 -2.19 19.01 -6.05
CA LYS A 99 -2.30 20.19 -6.90
C LYS A 99 -0.97 20.41 -7.61
#